data_AF-A0A4Y8DIL9-F1
#
_entry.id   AF-A0A4Y8DIL9-F1
#
_cell.length_a   1.000
_cell.length_b   1.000
_cell.length_c   1.000
_cell.angle_alpha   90.00
_cell.angle_beta   90.00
_cell.angle_gamma   90.00
#
_symmetry.space_group_name_H-M   'P 1'
#
loop_
_entity.id
_entity.type
_entity.pdbx_description
1 polymer ?
#
loop_
_entity_poly.entity_id
_entity_poly.type
_entity_poly.pdbx_seq_one_letter_code
_entity_poly.pdbx_strand_id
1 'polypeptide(L)'
;MVKPLSFKGDKKTKKRKRVDTAEKFGDSEASASKAIANPQEEDAAPDDDTWVTAEAAADVVGPVVFVLPSDPPSCIACDTNGKVFASALENMIENNPTTAEPHDVRQVWVANKVAGTETYSFKGHHGKYLSCDKFGILSANT
;
A
#
# COMPACT_ATOMS: atom_id res chain seq x y z
N MET A 1 -3.79 -12.46 46.34
CA MET A 1 -3.45 -12.27 44.91
C MET A 1 -4.57 -12.86 44.08
N VAL A 2 -5.39 -12.02 43.44
CA VAL A 2 -6.65 -12.45 42.80
C VAL A 2 -6.38 -13.05 41.42
N LYS A 3 -7.03 -14.18 41.14
CA LYS A 3 -6.94 -14.90 39.86
C LYS A 3 -7.82 -14.17 38.83
N PRO A 4 -7.34 -13.90 37.60
CA PRO A 4 -8.16 -13.23 36.60
C PRO A 4 -9.38 -14.09 36.22
N LEU A 5 -10.54 -13.43 36.09
CA LEU A 5 -11.79 -14.04 35.67
C LEU A 5 -11.73 -14.31 34.15
N SER A 6 -11.95 -15.56 33.75
CA SER A 6 -12.08 -15.95 32.33
C SER A 6 -13.54 -15.95 31.90
N PHE A 7 -13.86 -15.43 30.73
CA PHE A 7 -15.22 -15.41 30.19
C PHE A 7 -15.55 -16.69 29.42
N LYS A 8 -16.85 -17.00 29.32
CA LYS A 8 -17.34 -18.13 28.52
C LYS A 8 -17.07 -17.83 27.03
N GLY A 9 -16.14 -18.57 26.45
CA GLY A 9 -15.65 -18.38 25.07
C GLY A 9 -14.12 -18.26 24.98
N ASP A 10 -13.45 -17.92 26.10
CA ASP A 10 -11.99 -17.78 26.10
C ASP A 10 -11.29 -19.13 25.90
N LYS A 11 -10.68 -19.29 24.73
CA LYS A 11 -9.94 -20.50 24.35
C LYS A 11 -8.63 -20.57 25.14
N LYS A 12 -8.44 -21.65 25.91
CA LYS A 12 -7.25 -21.86 26.74
C LYS A 12 -5.98 -21.74 25.90
N THR A 13 -5.10 -20.81 26.25
CA THR A 13 -3.80 -20.65 25.60
C THR A 13 -2.97 -21.91 25.86
N LYS A 14 -2.75 -22.71 24.83
CA LYS A 14 -1.95 -23.95 24.90
C LYS A 14 -0.48 -23.55 25.06
N LYS A 15 0.11 -23.77 26.24
CA LYS A 15 1.53 -23.52 26.49
C LYS A 15 2.37 -24.30 25.47
N ARG A 16 3.08 -23.60 24.58
CA ARG A 16 4.05 -24.23 23.66
C ARG A 16 5.24 -24.72 24.48
N LYS A 17 5.60 -26.00 24.30
CA LYS A 17 6.80 -26.61 24.85
C LYS A 17 8.01 -25.99 24.14
N ARG A 18 8.85 -25.25 24.88
CA ARG A 18 10.14 -24.76 24.39
C ARG A 18 11.03 -25.99 24.13
N VAL A 19 11.46 -26.19 22.89
CA VAL A 19 12.47 -27.20 22.56
C VAL A 19 13.82 -26.51 22.77
N ASP A 20 14.67 -27.11 23.61
CA ASP A 20 16.02 -26.62 23.88
C ASP A 20 16.89 -26.73 22.62
N THR A 21 17.43 -25.59 22.20
CA THR A 21 18.40 -25.46 21.13
C THR A 21 19.80 -25.57 21.72
N ALA A 22 20.34 -26.78 21.84
CA ALA A 22 21.77 -27.04 22.03
C ALA A 22 22.04 -28.51 21.66
N GLU A 23 23.18 -28.79 21.03
CA GLU A 23 23.67 -30.13 20.65
C GLU A 23 23.37 -30.62 19.22
N LYS A 24 23.56 -29.76 18.21
CA LYS A 24 23.94 -30.20 16.84
C LYS A 24 24.47 -29.02 16.02
N PHE A 25 25.63 -28.47 16.41
CA PHE A 25 26.36 -27.55 15.54
C PHE A 25 27.14 -28.35 14.48
N GLY A 26 26.92 -27.96 13.22
CA GLY A 26 27.83 -28.20 12.11
C GLY A 26 27.74 -26.95 11.22
N ASP A 27 28.79 -26.14 11.29
CA ASP A 27 28.95 -24.82 10.69
C ASP A 27 28.81 -24.86 9.16
N SER A 28 28.00 -23.97 8.58
CA SER A 28 28.10 -23.51 7.17
C SER A 28 27.10 -22.38 6.90
N GLU A 29 27.65 -21.21 6.59
CA GLU A 29 26.97 -20.08 5.95
C GLU A 29 26.22 -20.53 4.69
N ALA A 30 24.91 -20.27 4.64
CA ALA A 30 24.15 -19.99 3.42
C ALA A 30 22.73 -19.54 3.79
N SER A 31 22.48 -18.24 3.74
CA SER A 31 21.15 -17.64 3.83
C SER A 31 20.28 -18.12 2.65
N ALA A 32 19.42 -19.10 2.91
CA ALA A 32 18.34 -19.51 2.02
C ALA A 32 17.06 -19.66 2.84
N SER A 33 16.31 -18.56 2.97
CA SER A 33 15.00 -18.53 3.60
C SER A 33 13.98 -19.29 2.74
N LYS A 34 13.90 -20.59 3.01
CA LYS A 34 12.84 -21.50 2.57
C LYS A 34 11.48 -21.03 3.09
N ALA A 35 10.55 -20.92 2.15
CA ALA A 35 9.16 -21.34 2.21
C ALA A 35 8.60 -21.67 3.60
N ILE A 36 7.67 -20.84 4.07
CA ILE A 36 6.64 -21.25 5.03
C ILE A 36 5.30 -20.96 4.39
N ALA A 37 4.71 -22.01 3.82
CA ALA A 37 3.32 -22.03 3.42
C ALA A 37 2.41 -22.19 4.66
N ASN A 38 1.24 -21.58 4.53
CA ASN A 38 0.18 -21.26 5.47
C ASN A 38 -0.46 -22.50 6.17
N PRO A 39 -1.28 -22.31 7.22
CA PRO A 39 -2.70 -22.10 6.98
C PRO A 39 -3.41 -21.20 8.01
N GLN A 40 -3.90 -20.05 7.57
CA GLN A 40 -5.05 -19.41 8.18
C GLN A 40 -5.95 -18.92 7.03
N GLU A 41 -6.88 -19.78 6.65
CA GLU A 41 -8.05 -19.44 5.83
C GLU A 41 -9.01 -18.64 6.72
N GLU A 42 -8.77 -17.34 6.81
CA GLU A 42 -9.81 -16.36 7.09
C GLU A 42 -9.99 -15.62 5.77
N ASP A 43 -11.20 -15.69 5.19
CA ASP A 43 -11.65 -15.04 3.95
C ASP A 43 -10.61 -14.11 3.32
N ALA A 44 -9.74 -14.67 2.47
CA ALA A 44 -8.96 -13.85 1.57
C ALA A 44 -9.98 -13.18 0.65
N ALA A 45 -10.25 -11.90 0.91
CA ALA A 45 -10.79 -11.01 -0.09
C ALA A 45 -10.03 -11.30 -1.40
N PRO A 46 -10.72 -11.36 -2.56
CA PRO A 46 -10.07 -11.63 -3.83
C PRO A 46 -8.82 -10.76 -3.94
N ASP A 47 -7.69 -11.32 -4.41
CA ASP A 47 -6.41 -10.59 -4.58
C ASP A 47 -6.70 -9.24 -5.26
N ASP A 48 -6.73 -8.17 -4.46
CA ASP A 48 -7.16 -6.82 -4.83
C ASP A 48 -5.98 -6.06 -5.46
N ASP A 49 -5.23 -6.76 -6.29
CA ASP A 49 -4.03 -6.27 -6.99
C ASP A 49 -4.39 -5.64 -8.35
N THR A 50 -5.69 -5.52 -8.66
CA THR A 50 -6.18 -4.97 -9.94
C THR A 50 -6.52 -3.49 -9.81
N TRP A 51 -6.06 -2.67 -10.76
CA TRP A 51 -6.37 -1.24 -10.81
C TRP A 51 -7.58 -0.98 -11.71
N VAL A 52 -8.48 -0.11 -11.25
CA VAL A 52 -9.69 0.27 -11.98
C VAL A 52 -9.84 1.78 -12.03
N THR A 53 -10.48 2.29 -13.08
CA THR A 53 -10.84 3.71 -13.16
C THR A 53 -12.02 3.99 -12.25
N ALA A 54 -11.90 5.02 -11.40
CA ALA A 54 -12.99 5.48 -10.54
C ALA A 54 -14.16 6.06 -11.36
N GLU A 55 -15.39 5.67 -11.05
CA GLU A 55 -16.60 6.14 -11.74
C GLU A 55 -17.31 7.26 -10.97
N ALA A 56 -17.13 7.29 -9.65
CA ALA A 56 -17.64 8.32 -8.75
C ALA A 56 -16.54 8.82 -7.80
N ALA A 57 -16.71 10.03 -7.29
CA ALA A 57 -15.77 10.59 -6.31
C ALA A 57 -15.66 9.74 -5.04
N ALA A 58 -16.72 9.02 -4.67
CA ALA A 58 -16.73 8.13 -3.51
C ALA A 58 -15.81 6.89 -3.68
N ASP A 59 -15.45 6.54 -4.92
CA ASP A 59 -14.56 5.42 -5.23
C ASP A 59 -13.08 5.78 -5.01
N VAL A 60 -12.78 7.07 -4.83
CA VAL A 60 -11.41 7.59 -4.64
C VAL A 60 -10.97 7.41 -3.19
N VAL A 61 -10.69 6.17 -2.80
CA VAL A 61 -10.27 5.80 -1.45
C VAL A 61 -9.11 4.80 -1.53
N GLY A 62 -8.08 5.00 -0.71
CA GLY A 62 -6.92 4.11 -0.69
C GLY A 62 -5.90 4.45 -1.79
N PRO A 63 -5.10 3.49 -2.26
CA PRO A 63 -4.11 3.71 -3.32
C PRO A 63 -4.78 4.15 -4.64
N VAL A 64 -4.30 5.24 -5.22
CA VAL A 64 -4.78 5.82 -6.48
C VAL A 64 -3.62 6.34 -7.33
N VAL A 65 -3.85 6.45 -8.64
CA VAL A 65 -2.93 7.06 -9.61
C VAL A 65 -3.68 8.17 -10.34
N PHE A 66 -3.02 9.33 -10.54
CA PHE A 66 -3.56 10.40 -11.36
C PHE A 66 -3.02 10.30 -12.78
N VAL A 67 -3.85 9.85 -13.72
CA VAL A 67 -3.51 9.82 -15.14
C VAL A 67 -3.75 11.19 -15.77
N LEU A 68 -2.76 11.72 -16.47
CA LEU A 68 -2.79 13.02 -17.15
C LEU A 68 -3.16 12.83 -18.63
N PRO A 69 -3.95 13.76 -19.21
CA PRO A 69 -4.30 13.74 -20.63
C PRO A 69 -3.14 14.27 -21.50
N SER A 70 -1.98 13.62 -21.45
CA SER A 70 -0.78 13.96 -22.23
C SER A 70 -0.54 13.00 -23.39
N ASP A 71 0.33 13.39 -24.33
CA ASP A 71 0.80 12.53 -25.43
C ASP A 71 2.34 12.50 -25.43
N PRO A 72 2.99 11.37 -25.07
CA PRO A 72 2.39 10.11 -24.60
C PRO A 72 1.71 10.23 -23.21
N PRO A 73 0.84 9.28 -22.81
CA PRO A 73 0.20 9.29 -21.50
C PRO A 73 1.20 9.32 -20.34
N SER A 74 0.90 10.11 -19.32
CA SER A 74 1.72 10.28 -18.13
C SER A 74 0.87 10.33 -16.88
N CYS A 75 1.48 10.24 -15.71
CA CYS A 75 0.83 10.34 -14.42
C CYS A 75 1.58 11.26 -13.46
N ILE A 76 0.90 11.70 -12.40
CA ILE A 76 1.52 12.51 -11.35
C ILE A 76 2.34 11.60 -10.44
N ALA A 77 3.64 11.87 -10.34
CA ALA A 77 4.57 11.17 -9.45
C ALA A 77 5.31 12.14 -8.52
N CYS A 78 5.91 11.62 -7.45
CA CYS A 78 6.69 12.39 -6.51
C CYS A 78 8.01 11.70 -6.13
N ASP A 79 9.08 12.48 -5.98
CA ASP A 79 10.37 11.99 -5.49
C ASP A 79 10.49 12.05 -3.94
N THR A 80 11.65 11.63 -3.42
CA THR A 80 12.00 11.67 -1.98
C THR A 80 12.01 13.09 -1.41
N ASN A 81 12.38 14.07 -2.22
CA ASN A 81 12.48 15.46 -1.80
C ASN A 81 11.11 16.13 -1.70
N GLY A 82 10.09 15.58 -2.36
CA GLY A 82 8.75 16.16 -2.44
C GLY A 82 8.51 16.92 -3.74
N LYS A 83 9.41 16.79 -4.74
CA LYS A 83 9.19 17.34 -6.07
C LYS A 83 8.17 16.48 -6.80
N VAL A 84 7.11 17.12 -7.26
CA VAL A 84 6.09 16.50 -8.11
C VAL A 84 6.48 16.66 -9.58
N PHE A 85 6.29 15.62 -10.38
CA PHE A 85 6.62 15.59 -11.79
C PHE A 85 5.68 14.67 -12.58
N ALA A 86 5.63 14.83 -13.89
CA ALA A 86 4.93 13.90 -14.78
C ALA A 86 5.84 12.70 -15.09
N SER A 87 5.41 11.50 -14.71
CA SER A 87 6.07 10.24 -15.06
C SER A 87 5.35 9.61 -16.25
N ALA A 88 6.08 9.07 -17.22
CA ALA A 88 5.46 8.29 -18.30
C ALA A 88 4.64 7.13 -17.71
N LEU A 89 3.54 6.75 -18.37
CA LEU A 89 2.79 5.53 -18.09
C LEU A 89 3.18 4.47 -19.11
N GLU A 90 3.67 3.33 -18.64
CA GLU A 90 4.17 2.24 -19.49
C GLU A 90 3.22 1.04 -19.49
N ASN A 91 2.56 0.75 -18.36
CA ASN A 91 1.66 -0.37 -18.21
C ASN A 91 0.23 0.05 -18.57
N MET A 92 -0.15 -0.18 -19.83
CA MET A 92 -1.50 0.06 -20.36
C MET A 92 -1.86 -1.04 -21.37
N ILE A 93 -3.14 -1.45 -21.41
CA ILE A 93 -3.65 -2.39 -22.40
C ILE A 93 -4.02 -1.60 -23.66
N GLU A 94 -3.47 -1.99 -24.82
CA GLU A 94 -3.78 -1.38 -26.13
C GLU A 94 -3.60 0.16 -26.19
N ASN A 95 -2.68 0.72 -25.39
CA ASN A 95 -2.49 2.16 -25.21
C ASN A 95 -3.74 2.90 -24.68
N ASN A 96 -4.63 2.20 -23.97
CA ASN A 96 -5.79 2.82 -23.33
C ASN A 96 -5.42 3.33 -21.90
N PRO A 97 -5.42 4.66 -21.66
CA PRO A 97 -5.07 5.22 -20.35
C PRO A 97 -6.05 4.84 -19.23
N THR A 98 -7.27 4.40 -19.53
CA THR A 98 -8.23 3.96 -18.49
C THR A 98 -7.88 2.59 -17.89
N THR A 99 -6.95 1.88 -18.52
CA THR A 99 -6.43 0.57 -18.08
C THR A 99 -5.02 0.69 -17.49
N ALA A 100 -4.59 1.92 -17.18
CA ALA A 100 -3.25 2.18 -16.71
C ALA A 100 -3.02 1.61 -15.30
N GLU A 101 -1.88 0.94 -15.13
CA GLU A 101 -1.40 0.44 -13.86
C GLU A 101 -0.09 1.15 -13.48
N PRO A 102 0.13 1.47 -12.19
CA PRO A 102 1.41 2.02 -11.75
C PRO A 102 2.51 0.98 -11.88
N HIS A 103 3.66 1.39 -12.38
CA HIS A 103 4.87 0.56 -12.45
C HIS A 103 5.98 1.02 -11.49
N ASP A 104 5.80 2.19 -10.88
CA ASP A 104 6.71 2.74 -9.88
C ASP A 104 5.90 3.25 -8.68
N VAL A 105 6.35 2.93 -7.47
CA VAL A 105 5.74 3.36 -6.21
C VAL A 105 5.61 4.89 -6.11
N ARG A 106 6.48 5.64 -6.81
CA ARG A 106 6.44 7.10 -6.88
C ARG A 106 5.18 7.65 -7.55
N GLN A 107 4.49 6.84 -8.35
CA GLN A 107 3.27 7.20 -9.08
C GLN A 107 2.00 7.04 -8.24
N VAL A 108 2.11 6.33 -7.10
CA VAL A 108 0.97 5.98 -6.24
C VAL A 108 0.78 7.02 -5.14
N TRP A 109 -0.48 7.39 -4.94
CA TRP A 109 -0.95 8.28 -3.88
C TRP A 109 -1.99 7.56 -3.03
N VAL A 110 -2.02 7.80 -1.73
CA VAL A 110 -3.09 7.29 -0.86
C VAL A 110 -4.12 8.38 -0.66
N ALA A 111 -5.30 8.20 -1.25
CA ALA A 111 -6.47 9.06 -1.11
C ALA A 111 -7.21 8.79 0.20
N ASN A 112 -7.47 9.86 0.96
CA ASN A 112 -8.30 9.83 2.14
C ASN A 112 -9.29 11.00 2.13
N LYS A 113 -10.58 10.68 2.21
CA LYS A 113 -11.64 11.68 2.37
C LYS A 113 -11.55 12.31 3.77
N VAL A 114 -11.59 13.64 3.83
CA VAL A 114 -11.57 14.37 5.10
C VAL A 114 -12.97 14.36 5.72
N ALA A 115 -13.08 13.78 6.92
CA ALA A 115 -14.35 13.60 7.61
C ALA A 115 -15.12 14.93 7.78
N GLY A 116 -16.42 14.91 7.50
CA GLY A 116 -17.27 16.10 7.57
C GLY A 116 -17.14 17.05 6.36
N THR A 117 -16.36 16.67 5.33
CA THR A 117 -16.20 17.46 4.11
C THR A 117 -16.28 16.56 2.86
N GLU A 118 -16.32 17.19 1.68
CA GLU A 118 -16.18 16.51 0.39
C GLU A 118 -14.75 16.62 -0.17
N THR A 119 -13.78 16.96 0.67
CA THR A 119 -12.39 17.12 0.24
C THR A 119 -11.57 15.86 0.48
N TYR A 120 -10.50 15.72 -0.29
CA TYR A 120 -9.58 14.60 -0.24
C TYR A 120 -8.17 15.08 0.09
N SER A 121 -7.45 14.25 0.83
CA SER A 121 -6.00 14.36 1.02
C SER A 121 -5.31 13.23 0.27
N PHE A 122 -4.19 13.53 -0.36
CA PHE A 122 -3.41 12.57 -1.14
C PHE A 122 -2.01 12.49 -0.56
N LYS A 123 -1.64 11.32 -0.03
CA LYS A 123 -0.35 11.07 0.61
C LYS A 123 0.54 10.25 -0.31
N GLY A 124 1.70 10.77 -0.69
CA GLY A 124 2.67 10.02 -1.49
C GLY A 124 3.37 8.93 -0.68
N HIS A 125 4.12 8.05 -1.36
CA HIS A 125 4.79 6.90 -0.74
C HIS A 125 5.80 7.25 0.37
N HIS A 126 6.40 8.45 0.37
CA HIS A 126 7.26 8.94 1.45
C HIS A 126 6.52 9.57 2.62
N GLY A 127 5.19 9.49 2.61
CA GLY A 127 4.34 9.96 3.67
C GLY A 127 4.08 11.46 3.72
N LYS A 128 4.49 12.18 2.67
CA LYS A 128 4.21 13.60 2.46
C LYS A 128 2.95 13.80 1.63
N TYR A 129 2.27 14.93 1.79
CA TYR A 129 0.97 15.23 1.19
C TYR A 129 1.09 16.10 -0.05
N LEU A 130 0.35 15.77 -1.10
CA LEU A 130 0.23 16.60 -2.31
C LEU A 130 -0.42 17.94 -1.96
N SER A 131 0.22 19.02 -2.41
CA SER A 131 -0.21 20.40 -2.20
C SER A 131 0.15 21.24 -3.42
N CYS A 132 -0.44 22.44 -3.52
CA CYS A 132 -0.08 23.44 -4.51
C CYS A 132 0.22 24.77 -3.84
N ASP A 133 1.16 25.53 -4.41
CA ASP A 133 1.40 26.91 -3.99
C ASP A 133 0.42 27.88 -4.68
N LYS A 134 0.53 29.17 -4.34
CA LYS A 134 -0.30 30.24 -4.92
C LYS A 134 -0.12 30.43 -6.43
N PHE A 135 0.92 29.86 -7.03
CA PHE A 135 1.19 29.91 -8.46
C PHE A 135 0.75 28.62 -9.18
N GLY A 136 0.17 27.66 -8.44
CA GLY A 136 -0.27 26.38 -8.99
C GLY A 136 0.85 25.35 -9.14
N ILE A 137 2.02 25.57 -8.54
CA ILE A 137 3.13 24.61 -8.58
C ILE A 137 2.85 23.50 -7.56
N LEU A 138 2.78 22.26 -8.05
CA LEU A 138 2.56 21.08 -7.22
C LEU A 138 3.83 20.69 -6.46
N SER A 139 3.67 20.32 -5.20
CA SER A 139 4.75 19.74 -4.37
C SER A 139 4.17 18.84 -3.28
N ALA A 140 5.00 17.97 -2.72
CA ALA A 140 4.66 17.15 -1.55
C ALA A 140 5.75 17.27 -0.49
N ASN A 141 5.80 18.43 0.16
CA ASN A 141 6.83 18.77 1.16
C ASN A 141 6.32 18.73 2.61
N THR A 142 5.03 18.49 2.82
CA THR A 142 4.35 18.57 4.12
C THR A 142 3.87 17.21 4.58
#